data_AF-M3G9H8-F1
#
_entry.id   AF-M3G9H8-F1
#
_cell.length_a   1.000
_cell.length_b   1.000
_cell.length_c   1.000
_cell.angle_alpha   90.00
_cell.angle_beta   90.00
_cell.angle_gamma   90.00
#
_symmetry.space_group_name_H-M   'P 1'
#
loop_
_entity.id
_entity.type
_entity.pdbx_description
1 polymer ?
#
loop_
_entity_poly.entity_id
_entity_poly.type
_entity_poly.pdbx_seq_one_letter_code
_entity_poly.pdbx_strand_id
1 'polypeptide(L)' 'MRDVQYKHWSEFILSSYANHSRKILPKTVLDLGCGTCRLWEEFPKNVSFTGIDSSLEMLEIAKKKQFTENGFIRTYSI' A
#
# COMPACT_ATOMS: atom_id res chain seq x y z
N MET A 1 6.25 13.46 -1.45
CA MET A 1 7.35 13.33 -0.47
C MET A 1 8.58 12.86 -1.22
N ARG A 2 9.70 13.59 -1.21
CA ARG A 2 10.82 13.38 -2.16
C ARG A 2 11.88 12.39 -1.68
N ASP A 3 12.06 12.23 -0.36
CA ASP A 3 13.17 11.48 0.22
C ASP A 3 12.74 10.26 1.06
N VAL A 4 11.53 9.74 0.79
CA VAL A 4 11.03 8.57 1.51
C VAL A 4 11.70 7.30 0.98
N GLN A 5 12.37 6.59 1.89
CA GLN A 5 12.99 5.29 1.63
C GLN A 5 11.91 4.19 1.63
N TYR A 6 11.06 4.15 0.59
CA TYR A 6 9.90 3.24 0.52
C TYR A 6 10.25 1.77 0.71
N LYS A 7 11.37 1.33 0.13
CA LYS A 7 11.88 -0.04 0.31
C LYS A 7 12.22 -0.36 1.77
N HIS A 8 12.88 0.55 2.48
CA HIS A 8 13.21 0.34 3.88
C HIS A 8 11.95 0.27 4.75
N TRP A 9 10.95 1.11 4.44
CA TRP A 9 9.66 1.07 5.11
C TRP A 9 8.89 -0.22 4.84
N SER A 10 8.87 -0.74 3.62
CA SER A 10 8.20 -2.01 3.32
C SER A 10 8.86 -3.19 4.05
N GLU A 11 10.19 -3.23 4.10
CA GLU A 11 10.95 -4.22 4.86
C GLU A 11 10.63 -4.16 6.35
N PHE A 12 10.59 -2.96 6.93
CA PHE A 12 10.22 -2.76 8.33
C PHE A 12 8.79 -3.23 8.62
N ILE A 13 7.82 -2.87 7.78
CA ILE A 13 6.42 -3.26 7.96
C ILE A 13 6.25 -4.79 7.85
N LEU A 14 6.82 -5.40 6.81
CA LEU A 14 6.69 -6.84 6.57
C LEU A 14 7.40 -7.67 7.64
N SER A 15 8.60 -7.27 8.07
CA SER A 15 9.31 -7.94 9.17
C SER A 15 8.56 -7.81 10.49
N SER A 16 8.02 -6.62 10.78
CA SER A 16 7.19 -6.38 11.96
C SER A 16 5.95 -7.27 11.96
N TYR A 17 5.25 -7.40 10.83
CA TYR A 17 4.10 -8.30 10.70
C TYR A 17 4.52 -9.76 10.89
N ALA A 18 5.56 -10.21 10.18
CA ALA A 18 6.08 -11.58 10.21
C ALA A 18 6.43 -12.06 11.62
N ASN A 19 7.01 -11.17 12.44
CA ASN A 19 7.37 -11.45 13.82
C ASN A 19 6.16 -11.78 14.71
N HIS A 20 4.97 -11.30 14.36
CA HIS A 20 3.74 -11.52 15.12
C HIS A 20 2.81 -12.54 14.46
N SER A 21 3.11 -13.00 13.24
CA SER A 21 2.23 -13.82 12.41
C SER A 21 2.78 -15.23 12.12
N ARG A 22 3.74 -15.73 12.92
CA ARG A 22 4.44 -17.01 12.65
C ARG A 22 5.16 -17.00 11.29
N LYS A 23 5.77 -15.87 10.91
CA LYS A 23 6.48 -15.67 9.64
C LYS A 23 5.59 -15.76 8.38
N ILE A 24 4.29 -15.51 8.54
CA ILE A 24 3.35 -15.44 7.42
C ILE A 24 3.27 -13.99 6.93
N LEU A 25 3.24 -13.79 5.61
CA LEU A 25 3.05 -12.46 5.02
C LEU A 25 1.56 -12.11 4.94
N PRO A 26 1.18 -10.82 5.03
CA PRO A 26 -0.21 -10.41 4.94
C PRO A 26 -0.75 -10.77 3.54
N LYS A 27 -1.97 -11.30 3.47
CA LYS A 27 -2.67 -11.52 2.19
C LYS A 27 -3.42 -10.28 1.74
N THR A 28 -3.92 -9.49 2.69
CA THR A 28 -4.70 -8.28 2.46
C THR A 28 -4.19 -7.15 3.36
N VAL A 29 -4.13 -5.94 2.84
CA VAL A 29 -3.69 -4.74 3.56
C VAL A 29 -4.67 -3.59 3.32
N LEU A 30 -5.06 -2.92 4.39
CA LEU A 30 -5.76 -1.64 4.35
C LEU A 30 -4.74 -0.53 4.61
N ASP A 31 -4.57 0.38 3.65
CA ASP A 31 -3.64 1.51 3.71
C ASP A 31 -4.42 2.82 3.86
N LEU A 32 -4.26 3.48 5.01
CA LEU A 32 -4.95 4.72 5.36
C LEU A 32 -4.01 5.90 5.17
N GLY A 33 -4.45 6.91 4.40
CA GLY A 33 -3.56 7.97 3.91
C GLY A 33 -2.61 7.43 2.83
N CYS A 34 -3.13 6.58 1.94
CA CYS A 34 -2.32 5.83 0.97
C CYS A 34 -1.62 6.71 -0.07
N GLY A 35 -2.05 7.97 -0.21
CA GLY A 35 -1.53 8.94 -1.16
C GLY A 35 -1.57 8.40 -2.59
N THR A 36 -0.42 8.37 -3.25
CA THR A 36 -0.27 7.83 -4.61
C THR A 36 0.02 6.32 -4.64
N CYS A 37 -0.15 5.62 -3.51
CA CYS A 37 0.11 4.17 -3.34
C CYS A 37 1.55 3.74 -3.68
N ARG A 38 2.54 4.65 -3.57
CA ARG A 38 3.94 4.37 -3.92
C ARG A 38 4.56 3.26 -3.07
N LEU A 39 4.13 3.11 -1.81
CA LEU A 39 4.62 2.06 -0.93
C LEU A 39 4.24 0.65 -1.42
N TRP A 40 3.11 0.50 -2.12
CA TRP A 40 2.60 -0.80 -2.56
C TRP A 40 3.51 -1.47 -3.59
N GLU A 41 4.26 -0.67 -4.34
CA GLU A 41 5.23 -1.14 -5.34
C GLU A 41 6.36 -1.97 -4.72
N GLU A 42 6.61 -1.80 -3.42
CA GLU A 42 7.66 -2.49 -2.66
C GLU A 42 7.15 -3.75 -1.96
N PHE A 43 5.86 -4.09 -2.08
CA PHE A 43 5.27 -5.27 -1.45
C PHE A 43 5.20 -6.48 -2.41
N PRO A 44 5.13 -7.72 -1.88
CA PRO A 44 4.94 -8.91 -2.70
C PRO A 44 3.66 -8.83 -3.55
N LYS A 45 3.73 -9.29 -4.79
CA LYS A 45 2.63 -9.19 -5.77
C LYS A 45 1.35 -9.95 -5.38
N ASN A 46 1.46 -10.90 -4.46
CA ASN A 46 0.34 -11.70 -3.96
C ASN A 46 -0.40 -11.03 -2.79
N VAL A 47 -0.04 -9.81 -2.41
CA VAL A 47 -0.73 -9.00 -1.41
C VAL A 47 -1.80 -8.14 -2.10
N SER A 48 -3.03 -8.26 -1.64
CA SER A 48 -4.13 -7.41 -2.11
C SER A 48 -4.22 -6.15 -1.25
N PHE A 49 -4.40 -4.99 -1.88
CA PHE A 49 -4.45 -3.72 -1.18
C PHE A 49 -5.84 -3.06 -1.29
N THR A 50 -6.25 -2.42 -0.21
CA THR A 50 -7.32 -1.40 -0.21
C THR A 50 -6.74 -0.09 0.27
N GLY A 51 -6.75 0.92 -0.57
CA GLY A 51 -6.24 2.26 -0.25
C GLY A 51 -7.36 3.25 0.04
N ILE A 52 -7.17 4.08 1.05
CA ILE A 52 -8.02 5.22 1.40
C ILE A 52 -7.14 6.46 1.55
N ASP A 53 -7.52 7.54 0.88
CA ASP A 53 -6.91 8.87 1.06
C ASP A 53 -7.99 9.95 0.92
N SER A 54 -7.82 11.08 1.60
CA SER A 54 -8.75 12.21 1.51
C SER A 54 -8.50 13.09 0.28
N SER A 55 -7.33 12.99 -0.35
CA SER A 55 -6.98 13.75 -1.55
C SER A 55 -7.40 13.02 -2.82
N LEU A 56 -8.46 13.51 -3.46
CA LEU A 56 -8.90 13.01 -4.76
C LEU A 56 -7.79 13.10 -5.82
N GLU A 57 -7.02 14.18 -5.83
CA GLU A 57 -5.90 14.38 -6.76
C GLU A 57 -4.85 13.26 -6.63
N MET A 58 -4.51 12.88 -5.40
CA MET A 58 -3.56 11.81 -5.14
C MET A 58 -4.11 10.45 -5.57
N LEU A 59 -5.40 10.20 -5.35
CA LEU A 59 -6.07 8.98 -5.77
C LEU A 59 -6.16 8.86 -7.30
N GLU A 60 -6.35 9.97 -8.02
CA GLU A 60 -6.31 9.97 -9.49
C GLU A 60 -4.92 9.62 -10.04
N ILE A 61 -3.85 10.02 -9.35
CA ILE A 61 -2.48 9.57 -9.69
C ILE A 61 -2.33 8.08 -9.36
N ALA A 62 -2.82 7.63 -8.20
CA ALA A 62 -2.74 6.24 -7.78
C ALA A 62 -3.45 5.30 -8.77
N LYS A 63 -4.69 5.63 -9.17
CA LYS A 63 -5.50 4.82 -10.11
C LYS A 63 -4.87 4.63 -11.49
N LYS A 64 -3.98 5.53 -11.91
CA LYS A 64 -3.24 5.41 -13.18
C LYS A 64 -2.14 4.35 -13.12
N LYS A 65 -1.73 3.92 -11.92
CA LYS A 65 -0.73 2.87 -11.75
C LYS A 65 -1.38 1.50 -11.96
N GLN A 66 -0.72 0.65 -12.73
CA GLN A 66 -1.11 -0.76 -12.84
C GLN A 66 -0.59 -1.50 -11.60
N PHE A 67 -1.44 -1.66 -10.59
CA PHE A 67 -1.18 -2.60 -9.51
C PHE A 67 -1.55 -4.00 -10.02
N THR A 68 -0.68 -4.99 -9.80
CA THR A 68 -0.93 -6.37 -10.21
C THR A 68 -2.24 -6.89 -9.62
N GLU A 69 -3.09 -7.47 -10.48
CA GLU A 69 -4.37 -8.20 -10.34
C GLU A 69 -5.34 -7.95 -9.14
N ASN A 70 -4.93 -7.46 -7.97
CA ASN A 70 -5.75 -7.36 -6.76
C ASN A 70 -5.61 -6.03 -5.97
N GLY A 71 -5.14 -4.94 -6.60
CA GLY A 71 -5.13 -3.61 -5.97
C GLY A 71 -6.46 -2.88 -6.19
N PHE A 72 -7.22 -2.59 -5.13
CA PHE A 72 -8.47 -1.82 -5.22
C PHE A 72 -8.32 -0.48 -4.48
N ILE A 73 -8.62 0.63 -5.15
CA ILE A 73 -8.55 1.98 -4.55
C ILE A 73 -9.97 2.49 -4.37
N ARG A 74 -10.33 2.89 -3.14
CA ARG A 74 -11.62 3.53 -2.85
C ARG A 74 -11.43 4.99 -2.50
N THR A 75 -12.23 5.83 -3.14
CA THR A 75 -12.42 7.23 -2.73
C THR A 75 -13.53 7.29 -1.68
N TYR A 76 -13.24 7.89 -0.53
CA TYR A 76 -14.28 8.32 0.41
C TYR A 76 -14.14 9.82 0.60
N SER A 77 -15.17 10.56 0.21
CA SER A 77 -15.34 11.96 0.63
C SER A 77 -15.94 11.91 2.03
N ILE A 78 -15.19 12.37 3.03
CA ILE A 78 -15.72 12.60 4.38
C ILE A 78 -16.40 13.97 4.40
#